data_AF-A0A8T4DUN5-F1
#
_entry.id   AF-A0A8T4DUN5-F1
#
_cell.length_a   1.000
_cell.length_b   1.000
_cell.length_c   1.000
_cell.angle_alpha   90.00
_cell.angle_beta   90.00
_cell.angle_gamma   90.00
#
_symmetry.space_group_name_H-M   'P 1'
#
loop_
_entity.id
_entity.type
_entity.pdbx_description
1 polymer ?
#
loop_
_entity_poly.entity_id
_entity_poly.type
_entity_poly.pdbx_seq_one_letter_code
_entity_poly.pdbx_strand_id
1 'polypeptide(L)'
;MGKTYVIWWHSKFVDEINRDSPSIAAIVEKTQKTLMYLQELQELEAQGKITMKLKGSLNPMYLQVIDPAVESVLANNPLVEVLDS
;
A
#
# COMPACT_ATOMS: atom_id res chain seq x y z
N MET A 1 -0.59 16.55 -15.47
CA MET A 1 -1.52 15.50 -15.01
C MET A 1 -1.03 15.03 -13.66
N GLY A 2 -1.91 14.83 -12.68
CA GLY A 2 -1.50 14.51 -11.30
C GLY A 2 -1.04 13.05 -11.18
N LYS A 3 -0.04 12.79 -10.34
CA LYS A 3 0.41 11.44 -9.99
C LYS A 3 -0.77 10.62 -9.45
N THR A 4 -0.91 9.38 -9.91
CA THR A 4 -1.91 8.46 -9.37
C THR A 4 -1.21 7.45 -8.45
N TYR A 5 -1.61 7.41 -7.19
CA TYR A 5 -1.07 6.47 -6.21
C TYR A 5 -2.01 5.26 -6.11
N VAL A 6 -1.45 4.05 -6.15
CA VAL A 6 -2.21 2.81 -6.03
C VAL A 6 -1.58 1.88 -5.01
N ILE A 7 -2.38 1.14 -4.23
CA ILE A 7 -1.93 0.15 -3.26
C ILE A 7 -2.19 -1.25 -3.84
N TRP A 8 -1.12 -2.02 -3.99
CA TRP A 8 -1.16 -3.42 -4.42
C TRP A 8 -0.99 -4.38 -3.24
N TRP A 9 -1.84 -4.24 -2.23
CA TRP A 9 -1.66 -4.94 -0.97
C TRP A 9 -1.73 -6.47 -1.15
N HIS A 10 -2.68 -6.98 -1.94
CA HIS A 10 -2.84 -8.42 -2.13
C HIS A 10 -1.73 -9.00 -3.00
N SER A 11 -1.42 -8.39 -4.15
CA SER A 11 -0.40 -8.93 -5.07
C SER A 11 0.98 -8.94 -4.42
N LYS A 12 1.41 -7.85 -3.79
CA LYS A 12 2.73 -7.80 -3.13
C LYS A 12 2.80 -8.73 -1.92
N PHE A 13 1.73 -8.82 -1.13
CA PHE A 13 1.66 -9.75 -0.01
C PHE A 13 1.71 -11.22 -0.44
N VAL A 14 0.84 -11.62 -1.36
CA VAL A 14 0.68 -13.03 -1.76
C VAL A 14 1.87 -13.49 -2.59
N ASP A 15 2.40 -12.66 -3.48
CA ASP A 15 3.53 -13.05 -4.33
C ASP A 15 4.83 -13.18 -3.53
N GLU A 16 5.09 -12.30 -2.56
CA GLU A 16 6.26 -12.40 -1.67
C GLU A 16 6.18 -13.60 -0.72
N ILE A 17 4.97 -13.94 -0.24
CA ILE A 17 4.75 -15.11 0.61
C ILE A 17 4.93 -16.40 -0.19
N ASN A 18 4.38 -16.47 -1.40
CA ASN A 18 4.42 -17.70 -2.21
C ASN A 18 5.80 -18.01 -2.79
N ARG A 19 6.62 -17.01 -3.13
CA ARG A 19 7.96 -17.26 -3.72
C ARG A 19 9.02 -17.64 -2.70
N ASP A 20 9.02 -16.98 -1.54
CA ASP A 20 10.23 -16.92 -0.70
C ASP A 20 10.01 -17.40 0.75
N SER A 21 8.89 -18.04 1.09
CA SER A 21 8.60 -18.47 2.47
C SER A 21 8.67 -20.00 2.63
N PRO A 22 9.81 -20.57 3.07
CA PRO A 22 9.96 -22.02 3.26
C PRO A 22 9.27 -22.56 4.53
N SER A 23 8.70 -21.70 5.39
CA SER A 23 8.10 -22.10 6.67
C SER A 23 6.95 -21.19 7.11
N ILE A 24 6.08 -21.70 7.99
CA ILE A 24 4.97 -20.93 8.59
C ILE A 24 5.48 -19.68 9.32
N ALA A 25 6.64 -19.76 9.99
CA ALA A 25 7.23 -18.61 10.66
C ALA A 25 7.55 -17.47 9.68
N ALA A 26 8.09 -17.78 8.50
CA ALA A 26 8.37 -16.79 7.46
C ALA A 26 7.09 -16.16 6.90
N ILE A 27 6.00 -16.95 6.78
CA ILE A 27 4.68 -16.44 6.37
C ILE A 27 4.17 -15.42 7.39
N VAL A 28 4.25 -15.74 8.69
CA VAL A 28 3.80 -14.84 9.76
C VAL A 28 4.61 -13.55 9.80
N GLU A 29 5.94 -13.64 9.68
CA GLU A 29 6.82 -12.46 9.69
C GLU A 29 6.52 -11.52 8.51
N LYS A 30 6.42 -12.05 7.29
CA LYS A 30 6.06 -11.24 6.11
C LYS A 30 4.67 -10.64 6.26
N THR A 31 3.73 -11.40 6.82
CA THR A 31 2.38 -10.92 7.07
C THR A 31 2.39 -9.71 8.01
N GLN A 32 3.14 -9.78 9.10
CA GLN A 32 3.28 -8.70 10.06
C GLN A 32 3.93 -7.46 9.41
N LYS A 33 4.98 -7.63 8.60
CA LYS A 33 5.61 -6.53 7.86
C LYS A 33 4.63 -5.81 6.93
N THR A 34 3.85 -6.55 6.15
CA THR A 34 2.85 -5.94 5.27
C THR A 34 1.75 -5.22 6.06
N LEU A 35 1.33 -5.78 7.20
CA LEU A 35 0.36 -5.12 8.07
C LEU A 35 0.89 -3.78 8.60
N MET A 36 2.18 -3.68 8.94
CA MET A 36 2.80 -2.41 9.35
C MET A 36 2.67 -1.34 8.25
N TYR A 37 2.96 -1.69 7.00
CA TYR A 37 2.81 -0.75 5.88
C TYR A 37 1.37 -0.32 5.63
N LEU A 38 0.39 -1.20 5.87
CA LEU A 38 -1.03 -0.85 5.80
C LEU A 38 -1.45 0.06 6.96
N GLN A 39 -0.90 -0.16 8.17
CA GLN A 39 -1.17 0.68 9.34
C GLN A 39 -0.65 2.11 9.13
N GLU A 40 0.53 2.29 8.53
CA GLU A 40 1.02 3.63 8.16
C GLU A 40 0.03 4.36 7.23
N LEU A 41 -0.50 3.67 6.22
CA LEU A 41 -1.49 4.24 5.30
C LEU A 41 -2.82 4.55 6.01
N GLN A 42 -3.25 3.67 6.94
CA GLN A 42 -4.43 3.89 7.77
C GLN A 42 -4.28 5.16 8.63
N GLU A 43 -3.11 5.38 9.23
CA GLU A 43 -2.85 6.59 10.03
C GLU A 43 -2.91 7.86 9.17
N LEU A 44 -2.36 7.83 7.95
CA LEU A 44 -2.44 8.95 7.01
C LEU A 44 -3.88 9.25 6.59
N GLU A 45 -4.69 8.21 6.37
CA GLU A 45 -6.12 8.36 6.06
C GLU A 45 -6.89 8.94 7.25
N ALA A 46 -6.66 8.44 8.46
CA ALA A 46 -7.26 8.96 9.70
C ALA A 46 -6.88 10.43 9.98
N GLN A 47 -5.69 10.85 9.56
CA GLN A 47 -5.24 12.25 9.63
C GLN A 47 -5.82 13.13 8.51
N GLY A 48 -6.62 12.57 7.59
CA GLY A 48 -7.19 13.29 6.46
C GLY A 48 -6.18 13.71 5.39
N LYS A 49 -4.99 13.10 5.38
CA LYS A 49 -3.91 13.42 4.42
C LYS A 49 -4.05 12.67 3.10
N ILE A 50 -4.70 11.52 3.14
CA ILE A 50 -5.06 10.73 1.96
C ILE A 50 -6.50 10.24 2.09
N THR A 51 -7.09 9.82 0.98
CA THR A 51 -8.37 9.12 0.98
C THR A 51 -8.41 8.05 -0.10
N MET A 52 -9.13 6.97 0.20
CA MET A 52 -9.38 5.88 -0.72
C MET A 52 -10.38 6.25 -1.83
N LYS A 53 -10.02 5.98 -3.08
CA LYS A 53 -10.91 6.01 -4.25
C LYS A 53 -11.35 4.60 -4.61
N LEU A 54 -12.62 4.29 -4.37
CA LEU A 54 -13.23 3.05 -4.83
C LEU A 54 -13.37 3.07 -6.36
N LYS A 55 -12.60 2.23 -7.05
CA LYS A 55 -12.65 2.02 -8.52
C LYS A 55 -13.06 0.58 -8.90
N GLY A 56 -14.04 0.03 -8.19
CA GLY A 56 -14.68 -1.24 -8.56
C GLY A 56 -13.88 -2.52 -8.26
N SER A 57 -12.63 -2.42 -7.80
CA SER A 57 -11.83 -3.54 -7.28
C SER A 57 -11.18 -3.15 -5.95
N LEU A 58 -10.95 -4.15 -5.08
CA LEU A 58 -10.15 -4.01 -3.86
C LEU A 58 -8.64 -4.22 -4.11
N ASN A 59 -8.24 -4.54 -5.35
CA ASN A 59 -6.84 -4.66 -5.76
C ASN A 59 -6.70 -4.29 -7.26
N PRO A 60 -6.00 -3.21 -7.62
CA PRO A 60 -5.37 -2.25 -6.72
C PRO A 60 -6.40 -1.32 -6.08
N MET A 61 -6.06 -0.81 -4.91
CA MET A 61 -6.80 0.27 -4.25
C MET A 61 -6.23 1.61 -4.70
N TYR A 62 -7.06 2.55 -5.14
CA TYR A 62 -6.58 3.85 -5.58
C TYR A 62 -6.57 4.83 -4.42
N LEU A 63 -5.52 5.64 -4.34
CA LEU A 63 -5.39 6.71 -3.36
C LEU A 63 -5.52 8.07 -4.04
N GLN A 64 -6.18 8.99 -3.34
CA GLN A 64 -6.10 10.41 -3.61
C GLN A 64 -5.31 11.07 -2.48
N VAL A 65 -4.25 11.80 -2.87
CA VAL A 65 -3.50 12.65 -1.95
C VAL A 65 -4.29 13.93 -1.72
N ILE A 66 -4.54 14.25 -0.45
CA ILE A 66 -5.17 15.49 0.00
C ILE A 66 -4.08 16.49 0.44
N ASP A 67 -3.08 16.00 1.17
CA ASP A 67 -1.92 16.78 1.61
C ASP A 67 -0.65 16.37 0.82
N PRO A 68 -0.10 17.22 -0.07
CA PRO A 68 1.10 16.92 -0.83
C PRO A 68 2.35 16.63 0.01
N ALA A 69 2.38 17.04 1.29
CA ALA A 69 3.50 16.77 2.17
C ALA A 69 3.74 15.27 2.41
N VAL A 70 2.72 14.42 2.19
CA VAL A 70 2.85 12.96 2.35
C VAL A 70 3.31 12.23 1.09
N GLU A 71 3.50 12.91 -0.04
CA GLU A 71 3.91 12.24 -1.28
C GLU A 71 5.23 11.48 -1.12
N SER A 72 6.18 12.03 -0.36
CA SER A 72 7.45 11.36 -0.07
C SER A 72 7.27 10.10 0.78
N VAL A 73 6.34 10.11 1.74
CA VAL A 73 6.02 8.93 2.57
C VAL A 73 5.36 7.86 1.71
N LEU A 74 4.39 8.25 0.88
CA LEU A 74 3.69 7.34 -0.03
C LEU A 74 4.63 6.72 -1.06
N ALA A 75 5.52 7.51 -1.67
CA ALA A 75 6.47 7.01 -2.67
C ALA A 75 7.50 6.02 -2.10
N ASN A 76 7.75 6.05 -0.78
CA ASN A 76 8.66 5.15 -0.09
C ASN A 76 7.94 3.93 0.53
N ASN A 77 6.61 3.88 0.54
CA ASN A 77 5.87 2.75 1.09
C ASN A 77 5.89 1.57 0.10
N PRO A 78 6.36 0.37 0.49
CA PRO A 78 6.52 -0.75 -0.43
C PRO A 78 5.23 -1.25 -1.08
N LEU A 79 4.06 -0.99 -0.49
CA LEU A 79 2.77 -1.39 -1.04
C LEU A 79 2.23 -0.42 -2.08
N VAL A 80 2.78 0.79 -2.14
CA VAL A 80 2.31 1.87 -3.02
C VAL A 80 3.10 1.84 -4.33
N GLU A 81 2.40 2.07 -5.42
CA GLU A 81 2.98 2.31 -6.74
C GLU A 81 2.46 3.65 -7.27
N VAL A 82 3.35 4.41 -7.90
CA VAL A 82 3.03 5.69 -8.53
C VAL A 82 2.88 5.45 -10.03
N LEU A 83 1.67 5.61 -10.53
CA LEU A 83 1.37 5.57 -11.95
C LEU A 83 1.50 6.99 -12.50
N ASP A 84 2.52 7.22 -13.31
CA ASP A 84 2.64 8.45 -14.09
C ASP A 84 1.57 8.45 -15.19
N SER A 85 0.84 9.56 -15.31
CA SER A 85 -0.20 9.80 -16.31
C SER A 85 0.27 10.80 -17.35
#